data_AF-A0A9E3CR44-F1
#
_entry.id   AF-A0A9E3CR44-F1
#
_cell.length_a   1.000
_cell.length_b   1.000
_cell.length_c   1.000
_cell.angle_alpha   90.00
_cell.angle_beta   90.00
_cell.angle_gamma   90.00
#
_symmetry.space_group_name_H-M   'P 1'
#
loop_
_entity.id
_entity.type
_entity.pdbx_description
1 polymer ?
#
loop_
_entity_poly.entity_id
_entity_poly.type
_entity_poly.pdbx_seq_one_letter_code
_entity_poly.pdbx_strand_id
1 'polypeptide(L)' 'MTEDATRPATATPEMATIVITVDHVYLPLAADGTARAEWKDVEETTRVAKRTRLKVPADLALELSKRDQAEIV' A
#
# COMPACT_ATOMS: atom_id res chain seq x y z
N MET A 1 -8.99 30.93 -23.80
CA MET A 1 -9.32 29.49 -23.72
C MET A 1 -8.03 28.72 -23.89
N THR A 2 -7.44 28.20 -22.82
CA THR A 2 -6.84 26.87 -22.74
C THR A 2 -6.49 26.69 -21.26
N GLU A 3 -7.22 25.79 -20.63
CA GLU A 3 -7.18 25.51 -19.20
C GLU A 3 -5.80 24.98 -18.77
N ASP A 4 -5.38 25.51 -17.63
CA ASP A 4 -4.57 24.89 -16.59
C ASP A 4 -4.24 23.40 -16.82
N ALA A 5 -3.12 23.13 -17.48
CA ALA A 5 -2.50 21.82 -17.45
C ALA A 5 -1.71 21.68 -16.14
N THR A 6 -2.42 21.67 -15.00
CA THR A 6 -1.92 21.01 -13.79
C THR A 6 -1.67 19.56 -14.17
N ARG A 7 -0.43 19.21 -14.53
CA ARG A 7 0.04 17.84 -14.37
C ARG A 7 -0.32 17.48 -12.93
N PRO A 8 -1.14 16.45 -12.66
CA PRO A 8 -1.29 15.99 -11.30
C PRO A 8 0.13 15.73 -10.85
N ALA A 9 0.57 16.45 -9.80
CA ALA A 9 1.82 16.13 -9.15
C ALA A 9 1.78 14.63 -8.97
N THR A 10 2.72 13.91 -9.58
CA THR A 10 2.98 12.52 -9.27
C THR A 10 3.35 12.56 -7.79
N ALA A 11 2.33 12.55 -6.94
CA ALA A 11 2.45 12.50 -5.51
C ALA A 11 3.13 11.14 -5.33
N THR A 12 4.44 11.17 -5.15
CA THR A 12 5.18 10.02 -4.66
C THR A 12 4.35 9.53 -3.49
N PRO A 13 3.76 8.32 -3.57
CA PRO A 13 2.84 7.88 -2.56
C PRO A 13 3.59 7.95 -1.23
N GLU A 14 3.09 8.75 -0.31
CA GLU A 14 3.68 8.86 1.02
C GLU A 14 3.73 7.44 1.58
N MET A 15 4.92 6.97 1.96
CA MET A 15 5.10 5.59 2.37
C MET A 15 4.95 5.50 3.88
N ALA A 16 4.02 4.67 4.35
CA ALA A 16 3.82 4.36 5.75
C ALA A 16 4.39 2.99 6.10
N THR A 17 4.80 2.81 7.34
CA THR A 17 5.16 1.49 7.87
C THR A 17 3.93 0.90 8.53
N ILE A 18 3.64 -0.36 8.23
CA ILE A 18 2.53 -1.08 8.85
C ILE A 18 3.00 -2.38 9.47
N VAL A 19 2.25 -2.87 10.45
CA VAL A 19 2.35 -4.22 11.00
C VAL A 19 1.09 -4.98 10.61
N ILE A 20 1.24 -6.08 9.90
CA ILE A 20 0.11 -6.95 9.57
C ILE A 20 -0.45 -7.58 10.84
N THR A 21 -1.76 -7.45 11.09
CA THR A 21 -2.43 -7.96 12.31
C THR A 21 -3.14 -9.30 12.08
N VAL A 22 -3.41 -9.65 10.81
CA VAL A 22 -4.11 -10.87 10.41
C VAL A 22 -3.27 -11.73 9.45
N ASP A 23 -3.49 -13.04 9.43
CA ASP A 23 -2.63 -13.97 8.68
C ASP A 23 -3.07 -14.21 7.22
N HIS A 24 -4.13 -13.53 6.81
CA HIS A 24 -4.79 -13.70 5.51
C HIS A 24 -4.81 -12.40 4.70
N VAL A 25 -3.79 -11.54 4.87
CA VAL A 25 -3.60 -10.37 4.01
C VAL A 25 -2.82 -10.77 2.77
N TYR A 26 -3.36 -10.43 1.61
CA TYR A 26 -2.72 -10.61 0.32
C TYR A 26 -2.36 -9.24 -0.22
N LEU A 27 -1.07 -8.97 -0.39
CA LEU A 27 -0.59 -7.69 -0.89
C LEU A 27 0.22 -7.89 -2.17
N PRO A 28 0.07 -6.99 -3.16
CA PRO A 28 0.96 -6.96 -4.31
C PRO A 28 2.30 -6.38 -3.88
N LEU A 29 3.18 -7.27 -3.41
CA LEU A 29 4.53 -6.93 -3.00
C LEU A 29 5.47 -6.96 -4.20
N ALA A 30 6.38 -5.99 -4.26
CA ALA A 30 7.55 -6.05 -5.11
C ALA A 30 8.58 -7.04 -4.54
N ALA A 31 9.60 -7.36 -5.34
CA ALA A 31 10.61 -8.36 -4.99
C ALA A 31 11.42 -7.99 -3.73
N ASP A 32 11.42 -6.72 -3.33
CA ASP A 32 12.03 -6.19 -2.12
C ASP A 32 11.12 -6.29 -0.88
N GLY A 33 9.89 -6.79 -1.03
CA GLY A 33 8.90 -6.87 0.05
C GLY A 33 8.15 -5.57 0.32
N THR A 34 8.31 -4.54 -0.51
CA THR A 34 7.53 -3.30 -0.42
C THR A 34 6.22 -3.46 -1.19
N ALA A 35 5.09 -2.94 -0.68
CA ALA A 35 3.87 -2.94 -1.49
C ALA A 35 4.03 -2.00 -2.68
N ARG A 36 3.62 -2.48 -3.86
CA ARG A 36 3.68 -1.69 -5.09
C ARG A 36 2.80 -0.44 -4.97
N ALA A 37 3.27 0.67 -5.55
CA ALA A 37 2.49 1.91 -5.63
C ALA A 37 1.18 1.70 -6.39
N GLU A 38 1.22 0.89 -7.45
CA GLU A 38 0.08 0.52 -8.31
C GLU A 38 -0.70 -0.68 -7.77
N TRP A 39 -0.80 -0.82 -6.44
CA TRP A 39 -1.43 -1.99 -5.79
C TRP A 39 -2.88 -2.25 -6.19
N LYS A 40 -3.57 -1.26 -6.76
CA LYS A 40 -4.96 -1.37 -7.23
C LYS A 40 -5.08 -2.11 -8.57
N ASP A 41 -4.00 -2.17 -9.35
CA ASP A 41 -3.99 -2.67 -10.74
C ASP A 41 -3.18 -3.98 -10.90
N VAL A 42 -2.69 -4.56 -9.80
CA VAL A 42 -1.84 -5.76 -9.82
C VAL A 42 -2.63 -7.01 -9.44
N GLU A 43 -2.63 -8.01 -10.32
CA GLU A 43 -3.28 -9.31 -10.07
C GLU A 43 -2.44 -10.24 -9.18
N GLU A 44 -1.11 -10.12 -9.25
CA GLU A 44 -0.19 -10.92 -8.43
C GLU A 44 -0.13 -10.39 -7.00
N THR A 45 -0.65 -11.18 -6.06
CA THR A 45 -0.60 -10.88 -4.64
C THR A 45 0.14 -11.98 -3.89
N THR A 46 0.96 -11.58 -2.93
CA THR A 46 1.67 -12.50 -2.04
C THR A 46 1.00 -12.47 -0.68
N ARG A 47 0.79 -13.65 -0.09
CA ARG A 47 0.30 -13.75 1.28
C ARG A 47 1.36 -13.23 2.24
N VAL A 48 0.95 -12.32 3.11
CA VAL A 48 1.81 -11.76 4.14
C VAL A 48 1.47 -12.39 5.49
N ALA A 49 2.49 -12.88 6.19
CA ALA A 49 2.31 -13.46 7.52
C ALA A 49 1.90 -12.38 8.53
N LYS A 50 1.14 -12.79 9.55
CA LYS A 50 0.83 -11.93 10.70
C LYS A 50 2.12 -11.44 11.38
N ARG A 51 2.07 -10.23 11.93
CA ARG A 51 3.19 -9.48 12.55
C ARG A 51 4.33 -9.13 11.60
N THR A 52 4.17 -9.32 10.29
CA THR A 52 5.15 -8.83 9.32
C THR A 52 5.09 -7.30 9.25
N ARG A 53 6.26 -6.67 9.30
CA ARG A 53 6.41 -5.24 9.05
C ARG A 53 6.65 -5.00 7.58
N LEU A 54 5.86 -4.12 6.99
CA LEU A 54 5.97 -3.76 5.58
C LEU A 54 5.93 -2.25 5.42
N LYS A 55 6.59 -1.78 4.37
CA LYS A 55 6.46 -0.40 3.91
C LYS A 55 5.47 -0.40 2.74
N VAL A 56 4.43 0.40 2.87
CA VAL A 56 3.33 0.46 1.90
C VAL A 56 2.91 1.91 1.65
N PRO A 57 2.25 2.22 0.51
CA PRO A 57 1.62 3.51 0.32
C PRO A 57 0.64 3.85 1.47
N ALA A 58 0.61 5.11 1.92
CA ALA A 58 -0.23 5.56 3.04
C ALA A 58 -1.72 5.32 2.78
N ASP A 59 -2.16 5.45 1.51
CA ASP A 59 -3.53 5.12 1.09
C ASP A 59 -3.85 3.62 1.35
N LEU A 60 -2.90 2.74 1.01
CA LEU A 60 -3.02 1.30 1.27
C LEU A 60 -2.97 0.99 2.78
N ALA A 61 -2.05 1.64 3.50
CA ALA A 61 -1.95 1.51 4.96
C ALA A 61 -3.28 1.87 5.64
N LEU A 62 -3.91 2.96 5.21
CA LEU A 62 -5.19 3.42 5.73
C LEU A 62 -6.32 2.43 5.41
N GLU A 63 -6.37 1.91 4.18
CA GLU A 63 -7.37 0.91 3.78
C GLU A 63 -7.23 -0.41 4.55
N LEU A 64 -6.00 -0.85 4.81
CA LEU A 64 -5.73 -2.05 5.61
C LEU A 64 -6.08 -1.82 7.09
N SER A 65 -5.77 -0.64 7.62
CA SER A 65 -6.10 -0.24 8.99
C SER A 65 -7.60 -0.17 9.24
N LYS A 66 -8.36 0.45 8.34
CA LYS A 66 -9.84 0.50 8.41
C LYS A 66 -10.50 -0.88 8.43
N ARG A 67 -9.83 -1.92 7.92
CA ARG A 67 -10.32 -3.30 7.86
C ARG A 67 -9.77 -4.17 8.99
N ASP A 68 -9.07 -3.58 9.96
CA ASP A 68 -8.36 -4.28 11.03
C ASP A 68 -7.34 -5.33 10.53
N GLN A 69 -6.82 -5.14 9.30
CA GLN A 69 -5.86 -6.06 8.66
C GLN A 69 -4.41 -5.68 8.93
N ALA A 70 -4.16 -4.40 9.25
CA ALA A 70 -2.86 -3.89 9.61
C ALA A 70 -2.94 -2.72 10.59
N GLU A 71 -1.86 -2.47 11.32
CA GLU A 71 -1.70 -1.31 12.20
C GLU A 71 -0.62 -0.40 11.64
N ILE A 72 -0.87 0.91 11.57
CA ILE A 72 0.10 1.91 11.11
C ILE A 72 1.02 2.26 12.28
N VAL A 73 2.34 2.21 12.06
CA VAL A 73 3.39 2.44 13.07
C VAL A 73 4.32 3.60 12.73
#